data_AF-A0AAU6AXW4-F1
#
_entry.id   AF-A0AAU6AXW4-F1
#
_cell.length_a   1.000
_cell.length_b   1.000
_cell.length_c   1.000
_cell.angle_alpha   90.00
_cell.angle_beta   90.00
_cell.angle_gamma   90.00
#
_symmetry.space_group_name_H-M   'P 1'
#
loop_
_entity.id
_entity.type
_entity.pdbx_description
1 polymer ?
#
loop_
_entity_poly.entity_id
_entity_poly.type
_entity_poly.pdbx_seq_one_letter_code
_entity_poly.pdbx_strand_id
1 'polypeptide(L)'
;MATVPRKTPARRTTTRKTSPAAKPQAAPEEESSVLRLDRQEAIDAIAEIVADREPLFSIGDNTYTIPKKAPAAWAMKATTMAARGQELQAMEFVLRKMLGEDGYAALSECETLTTADFETIRDLIVKRVYPQGPKAS
;
A
#
# COMPACT_ATOMS: atom_id res chain seq x y z
N MET A 1 -8.05 78.48 28.03
CA MET A 1 -7.33 79.49 27.21
C MET A 1 -6.10 78.79 26.63
N ALA A 2 -6.11 78.51 25.32
CA ALA A 2 -5.12 79.00 24.33
C ALA A 2 -3.71 78.39 24.53
N THR A 3 -3.06 77.62 23.64
CA THR A 3 -2.90 77.71 22.17
C THR A 3 -2.13 76.46 21.68
N VAL A 4 -2.41 75.97 20.47
CA VAL A 4 -1.58 75.00 19.69
C VAL A 4 -0.74 75.83 18.68
N PRO A 5 0.53 75.53 18.30
CA PRO A 5 0.80 74.59 17.20
C PRO A 5 2.18 73.88 17.11
N ARG A 6 2.12 72.61 16.70
CA ARG A 6 2.84 71.90 15.59
C ARG A 6 4.19 72.45 15.08
N LYS A 7 5.24 71.59 15.08
CA LYS A 7 6.30 71.59 14.06
C LYS A 7 7.00 70.22 13.93
N THR A 8 6.80 69.57 12.79
CA THR A 8 7.52 68.36 12.31
C THR A 8 8.94 68.74 11.84
N PRO A 9 9.92 67.82 11.81
CA PRO A 9 10.45 67.44 10.50
C PRO A 9 10.92 65.98 10.31
N ALA A 10 10.69 65.52 9.06
CA ALA A 10 11.54 64.72 8.19
C ALA A 10 12.08 63.34 8.62
N ARG A 11 11.33 62.32 8.21
CA ARG A 11 11.68 60.90 8.09
C ARG A 11 12.73 60.69 6.98
N ARG A 12 13.95 60.26 7.32
CA ARG A 12 14.93 59.72 6.37
C ARG A 12 14.73 58.20 6.25
N THR A 13 14.15 57.78 5.13
CA THR A 13 14.09 56.37 4.71
C THR A 13 15.42 55.95 4.10
N THR A 14 16.18 55.11 4.79
CA THR A 14 17.33 54.40 4.23
C THR A 14 16.84 53.12 3.57
N THR A 15 16.79 53.13 2.24
CA THR A 15 16.47 51.97 1.40
C THR A 15 17.61 50.96 1.50
N ARG A 16 17.44 49.92 2.34
CA ARG A 16 18.37 48.80 2.46
C ARG A 16 18.20 47.91 1.23
N LYS A 17 19.21 47.89 0.35
CA LYS A 17 19.29 46.97 -0.78
C LYS A 17 19.27 45.53 -0.26
N THR A 18 18.16 44.82 -0.48
CA THR A 18 18.07 43.37 -0.29
C THR A 18 18.73 42.68 -1.48
N SER A 19 19.89 42.08 -1.25
CA SER A 19 20.47 41.09 -2.16
C SER A 19 19.48 39.92 -2.33
N PRO A 20 19.27 39.38 -3.54
CA PRO A 20 18.45 38.19 -3.72
C PRO A 20 19.16 37.01 -3.06
N ALA A 21 18.50 36.39 -2.08
CA ALA A 21 18.94 35.14 -1.48
C ALA A 21 18.99 34.08 -2.59
N ALA A 22 20.19 33.56 -2.84
CA ALA A 22 20.41 32.44 -3.74
C ALA A 22 19.50 31.28 -3.30
N LYS A 23 18.66 30.83 -4.23
CA LYS A 23 17.83 29.63 -4.11
C LYS A 23 18.75 28.48 -3.69
N PRO A 24 18.48 27.74 -2.60
CA PRO A 24 19.25 26.55 -2.29
C PRO A 24 19.11 25.60 -3.48
N GLN A 25 20.22 25.43 -4.19
CA GLN A 25 20.36 24.40 -5.22
C GLN A 25 20.20 23.08 -4.49
N ALA A 26 19.16 22.31 -4.83
CA ALA A 26 19.00 20.96 -4.33
C ALA A 26 20.31 20.21 -4.59
N ALA A 27 20.91 19.69 -3.53
CA ALA A 27 22.08 18.84 -3.64
C ALA A 27 21.73 17.67 -4.56
N PRO A 28 22.62 17.28 -5.49
CA PRO A 28 22.41 16.10 -6.31
C PRO A 28 22.28 14.89 -5.37
N GLU A 29 21.14 14.19 -5.46
CA GLU A 29 20.94 12.92 -4.77
C GLU A 29 22.04 11.97 -5.24
N GLU A 30 23.00 11.69 -4.36
CA GLU A 30 23.94 10.60 -4.59
C GLU A 30 23.11 9.33 -4.81
N GLU A 31 23.30 8.69 -5.96
CA GLU A 31 22.68 7.40 -6.28
C GLU A 31 23.17 6.37 -5.26
N SER A 32 22.45 6.28 -4.15
CA SER A 32 22.61 5.20 -3.19
C SER A 32 22.33 3.90 -3.94
N SER A 33 23.31 3.01 -3.99
CA SER A 33 23.19 1.65 -4.53
C SER A 33 22.21 0.76 -3.75
N VAL A 34 21.57 1.31 -2.71
CA VAL A 34 20.59 0.64 -1.87
C VAL A 34 19.19 0.88 -2.39
N LEU A 35 18.48 -0.21 -2.73
CA LEU A 35 17.08 -0.14 -3.15
C LEU A 35 16.17 0.29 -2.00
N ARG A 36 15.55 1.47 -2.13
CA ARG A 36 14.57 1.98 -1.18
C ARG A 36 13.18 1.36 -1.42
N LEU A 37 12.63 0.65 -0.42
CA LEU A 37 11.35 -0.08 -0.53
C LEU A 37 10.16 0.67 0.09
N ASP A 38 10.40 1.68 0.93
CA ASP A 38 9.41 2.52 1.62
C ASP A 38 9.01 3.77 0.80
N ARG A 39 9.04 3.67 -0.53
CA ARG A 39 8.67 4.77 -1.43
C ARG A 39 7.16 4.95 -1.43
N GLN A 40 6.68 6.18 -1.20
CA GLN A 40 5.24 6.47 -1.14
C GLN A 40 4.50 6.03 -2.42
N GLU A 41 5.10 6.27 -3.60
CA GLU A 41 4.55 5.83 -4.89
C GLU A 41 4.31 4.31 -4.95
N ALA A 42 5.21 3.52 -4.37
CA ALA A 42 5.07 2.06 -4.32
C ALA A 42 3.97 1.64 -3.33
N ILE A 43 3.80 2.36 -2.23
CA ILE A 43 2.74 2.12 -1.25
C ILE A 43 1.37 2.38 -1.89
N ASP A 44 1.23 3.49 -2.61
CA ASP A 44 -0.02 3.86 -3.28
C ASP A 44 -0.36 2.88 -4.41
N ALA A 45 0.63 2.46 -5.20
CA ALA A 45 0.45 1.43 -6.23
C ALA A 45 0.03 0.07 -5.64
N ILE A 46 0.56 -0.31 -4.48
CA ILE A 46 0.14 -1.52 -3.77
C ILE A 46 -1.29 -1.39 -3.28
N ALA A 47 -1.71 -0.22 -2.78
CA ALA A 47 -3.08 0.02 -2.36
C ALA A 47 -4.06 -0.13 -3.55
N GLU A 48 -3.70 0.40 -4.71
CA GLU A 48 -4.48 0.25 -5.94
C GLU A 48 -4.59 -1.21 -6.38
N ILE A 49 -3.49 -1.98 -6.31
CA ILE A 49 -3.48 -3.42 -6.60
C ILE A 49 -4.44 -4.19 -5.69
N VAL A 50 -4.49 -3.85 -4.39
CA VAL A 50 -5.38 -4.51 -3.43
C VAL A 50 -6.84 -4.11 -3.66
N ALA A 51 -7.08 -2.89 -4.13
CA ALA A 51 -8.42 -2.39 -4.45
C ALA A 51 -9.00 -2.98 -5.76
N ASP A 52 -8.16 -3.37 -6.72
CA ASP A 52 -8.59 -4.04 -7.95
C ASP A 52 -8.98 -5.51 -7.68
N ARG A 53 -10.24 -5.72 -7.32
CA ARG A 53 -10.80 -7.03 -6.94
C ARG A 53 -11.66 -7.64 -8.03
N GLU A 54 -11.66 -8.97 -8.11
CA GLU A 54 -12.47 -9.77 -9.01
C GLU A 54 -13.29 -10.83 -8.24
N PRO A 55 -14.48 -11.21 -8.72
CA PRO A 55 -15.28 -12.29 -8.13
C PRO A 55 -14.52 -13.62 -8.12
N LEU A 56 -14.60 -14.35 -7.01
CA LEU A 56 -14.01 -15.69 -6.89
C LEU A 56 -15.08 -16.77 -6.72
N PHE A 57 -16.01 -16.57 -5.79
CA PHE A 57 -17.10 -17.50 -5.51
C PHE A 57 -18.31 -16.76 -4.95
N SER A 58 -19.45 -17.43 -4.90
CA SER A 58 -20.67 -16.90 -4.30
C SER A 58 -21.25 -17.93 -3.33
N ILE A 59 -21.82 -17.46 -2.22
CA ILE A 59 -22.56 -18.27 -1.26
C ILE A 59 -23.92 -17.60 -1.05
N GLY A 60 -24.99 -18.29 -1.43
CA GLY A 60 -26.32 -17.67 -1.56
C GLY A 60 -26.27 -16.52 -2.57
N ASP A 61 -26.78 -15.36 -2.16
CA ASP A 61 -26.80 -14.15 -2.99
C ASP A 61 -25.55 -13.27 -2.84
N ASN A 62 -24.60 -13.67 -1.98
CA ASN A 62 -23.40 -12.89 -1.71
C ASN A 62 -22.24 -13.36 -2.58
N THR A 63 -21.64 -12.42 -3.32
CA THR A 63 -20.45 -12.67 -4.14
C THR A 63 -19.21 -12.17 -3.43
N TYR A 64 -18.24 -13.05 -3.24
CA TYR A 64 -16.97 -12.75 -2.58
C TYR A 64 -15.88 -12.54 -3.63
N THR A 65 -15.04 -11.54 -3.37
CA THR A 65 -14.04 -11.07 -4.33
C THR A 65 -12.64 -11.16 -3.73
N ILE A 66 -11.63 -11.28 -4.60
CA ILE A 66 -10.22 -11.26 -4.23
C ILE A 66 -9.45 -10.24 -5.07
N PRO A 67 -8.34 -9.68 -4.58
CA PRO A 67 -7.45 -8.89 -5.41
C PRO A 67 -6.96 -9.68 -6.62
N LYS A 68 -6.90 -9.06 -7.80
CA LYS A 68 -6.36 -9.70 -9.02
C LYS A 68 -4.88 -10.05 -8.88
N LYS A 69 -4.14 -9.26 -8.10
CA LYS A 69 -2.72 -9.48 -7.78
C LYS A 69 -2.51 -9.35 -6.28
N ALA A 70 -1.68 -10.23 -5.72
CA ALA A 70 -1.27 -10.13 -4.33
C ALA A 70 -0.02 -9.25 -4.18
N PRO A 71 0.06 -8.39 -3.16
CA PRO A 71 1.30 -7.71 -2.80
C PRO A 71 2.42 -8.72 -2.48
N ALA A 72 3.63 -8.48 -2.99
CA ALA A 72 4.78 -9.37 -2.78
C ALA A 72 5.13 -9.57 -1.29
N ALA A 73 4.85 -8.56 -0.45
CA ALA A 73 5.02 -8.66 0.99
C ALA A 73 4.19 -9.78 1.63
N TRP A 74 3.01 -10.09 1.08
CA TRP A 74 2.16 -11.19 1.58
C TRP A 74 2.78 -12.54 1.28
N ALA A 75 3.28 -12.74 0.05
CA ALA A 75 3.99 -13.94 -0.34
C ALA A 75 5.23 -14.17 0.53
N MET A 76 6.05 -13.12 0.72
CA MET A 76 7.26 -13.20 1.57
C MET A 76 6.94 -13.55 3.02
N LYS A 77 5.87 -12.98 3.58
CA LYS A 77 5.43 -13.31 4.94
C LYS A 77 4.97 -14.76 5.04
N ALA A 78 4.18 -15.24 4.09
CA ALA A 78 3.72 -16.61 4.05
C ALA A 78 4.89 -17.61 3.90
N THR A 79 5.85 -17.35 3.01
CA THR A 79 7.09 -18.14 2.90
C THR A 79 7.88 -18.17 4.21
N THR A 80 7.97 -17.03 4.90
CA THR A 80 8.67 -16.96 6.19
C THR A 80 7.99 -17.83 7.26
N MET A 81 6.66 -17.85 7.27
CA MET A 81 5.88 -18.71 8.18
C MET A 81 6.08 -20.20 7.82
N ALA A 82 5.94 -20.55 6.54
CA ALA A 82 6.19 -21.90 6.04
C ALA A 82 7.60 -22.41 6.43
N ALA A 83 8.64 -21.58 6.25
CA ALA A 83 10.01 -21.89 6.62
C ALA A 83 10.21 -22.15 8.13
N ARG A 84 9.31 -21.68 8.99
CA ARG A 84 9.29 -21.93 10.44
C ARG A 84 8.47 -23.16 10.83
N GLY A 85 8.02 -23.96 9.86
CA GLY A 85 7.13 -25.10 10.08
C GLY A 85 5.68 -24.70 10.32
N GLN A 86 5.31 -23.44 10.06
CA GLN A 86 3.98 -22.89 10.29
C GLN A 86 3.10 -22.95 9.02
N GLU A 87 3.13 -24.08 8.30
CA GLU A 87 2.51 -24.21 6.97
C GLU A 87 1.01 -23.91 6.99
N LEU A 88 0.28 -24.48 7.96
CA LEU A 88 -1.16 -24.24 8.11
C LEU A 88 -1.48 -22.76 8.39
N GLN A 89 -0.65 -22.10 9.20
CA GLN A 89 -0.84 -20.70 9.55
C GLN A 89 -0.44 -19.78 8.38
N ALA A 90 0.54 -20.19 7.56
CA ALA A 90 0.90 -19.50 6.33
C ALA A 90 -0.26 -19.54 5.33
N MET A 91 -0.89 -20.71 5.16
CA MET A 91 -2.07 -20.87 4.32
C MET A 91 -3.25 -20.03 4.82
N GLU A 92 -3.56 -20.12 6.11
CA GLU A 92 -4.61 -19.32 6.74
C GLU A 92 -4.38 -17.81 6.53
N PHE A 93 -3.15 -17.35 6.75
CA PHE A 93 -2.78 -15.95 6.51
C PHE A 93 -3.07 -15.52 5.07
N VAL A 94 -2.68 -16.33 4.09
CA VAL A 94 -2.89 -16.03 2.66
C VAL A 94 -4.37 -16.00 2.32
N LEU A 95 -5.14 -17.01 2.75
CA LEU A 95 -6.59 -17.08 2.52
C LEU A 95 -7.30 -15.85 3.11
N ARG A 96 -7.02 -15.51 4.36
CA ARG A 96 -7.64 -14.39 5.06
C ARG A 96 -7.27 -13.04 4.45
N LYS A 97 -6.03 -12.88 3.95
CA LYS A 97 -5.61 -11.64 3.28
C LYS A 97 -6.24 -11.46 1.90
N MET A 98 -6.41 -12.53 1.14
CA MET A 98 -6.97 -12.47 -0.21
C MET A 98 -8.49 -12.34 -0.19
N LEU A 99 -9.17 -13.13 0.64
CA LEU A 99 -10.63 -13.11 0.78
C LEU A 99 -11.12 -11.88 1.55
N GLY A 100 -10.30 -11.37 2.48
CA GLY A 100 -10.77 -10.47 3.52
C GLY A 100 -11.46 -11.25 4.64
N GLU A 101 -11.87 -10.55 5.70
CA GLU A 101 -12.45 -11.20 6.87
C GLU A 101 -13.81 -11.83 6.55
N ASP A 102 -14.69 -11.10 5.86
CA ASP A 102 -16.04 -11.58 5.53
C ASP A 102 -16.00 -12.80 4.60
N GLY A 103 -15.16 -12.76 3.55
CA GLY A 103 -15.04 -13.87 2.62
C GLY A 103 -14.41 -15.11 3.24
N TYR A 104 -13.46 -14.94 4.16
CA TYR A 104 -12.88 -16.06 4.90
C TYR A 104 -13.89 -16.66 5.89
N ALA A 105 -14.59 -15.83 6.65
CA ALA A 105 -15.63 -16.27 7.59
C ALA A 105 -16.74 -17.03 6.85
N ALA A 106 -17.26 -16.46 5.77
CA ALA A 106 -18.30 -17.08 4.95
C ALA A 106 -17.85 -18.43 4.38
N LEU A 107 -16.59 -18.55 3.95
CA LEU A 107 -16.05 -19.82 3.47
C LEU A 107 -15.94 -20.85 4.61
N SER A 108 -15.49 -20.43 5.80
CA SER A 108 -15.32 -21.33 6.96
C SER A 108 -16.64 -21.81 7.56
N GLU A 109 -17.70 -21.01 7.43
CA GLU A 109 -19.04 -21.30 7.96
C GLU A 109 -19.95 -21.97 6.93
N CYS A 110 -19.48 -22.14 5.69
CA CYS A 110 -20.27 -22.74 4.61
C CYS A 110 -20.40 -24.26 4.79
N GLU A 111 -21.57 -24.72 5.25
CA GLU A 111 -21.85 -26.15 5.45
C GLU A 111 -21.85 -26.97 4.16
N THR A 112 -22.11 -26.33 3.01
CA THR A 112 -22.13 -26.98 1.70
C THR A 112 -20.77 -27.00 1.00
N LEU A 113 -19.71 -26.47 1.65
CA LEU A 113 -18.38 -26.42 1.06
C LEU A 113 -17.78 -27.83 0.95
N THR A 114 -17.57 -28.29 -0.28
CA THR A 114 -16.89 -29.56 -0.49
C THR A 114 -15.37 -29.38 -0.45
N THR A 115 -14.64 -30.46 -0.17
CA THR A 115 -13.17 -30.46 -0.23
C THR A 115 -12.67 -30.03 -1.61
N ALA A 116 -13.34 -30.43 -2.69
CA ALA A 116 -12.95 -30.08 -4.06
C ALA A 116 -13.13 -28.57 -4.35
N ASP A 117 -14.20 -27.97 -3.84
CA ASP A 117 -14.43 -26.53 -3.96
C ASP A 117 -13.37 -25.74 -3.16
N PHE A 118 -13.09 -26.19 -1.94
CA PHE A 118 -12.05 -25.59 -1.11
C PHE A 118 -10.66 -25.69 -1.77
N GLU A 119 -10.29 -26.85 -2.32
CA GLU A 119 -9.03 -27.02 -3.05
C GLU A 119 -8.96 -26.10 -4.27
N THR A 120 -10.05 -25.96 -5.01
CA THR A 120 -10.13 -25.05 -6.17
C THR A 120 -9.90 -23.59 -5.75
N ILE A 121 -10.59 -23.13 -4.69
CA ILE A 121 -10.45 -21.78 -4.14
C ILE A 121 -9.03 -21.55 -3.63
N ARG A 122 -8.49 -22.52 -2.87
CA ARG A 122 -7.13 -22.49 -2.35
C ARG A 122 -6.12 -22.34 -3.48
N ASP A 123 -6.20 -23.17 -4.50
CA ASP A 123 -5.23 -23.19 -5.61
C ASP A 123 -5.29 -21.89 -6.43
N LEU A 124 -6.49 -21.34 -6.64
CA LEU A 124 -6.67 -20.03 -7.29
C LEU A 124 -6.02 -18.90 -6.49
N ILE A 125 -6.11 -18.94 -5.17
CA ILE A 125 -5.50 -17.95 -4.28
C ILE A 125 -3.97 -18.12 -4.25
N VAL A 126 -3.48 -19.34 -4.04
CA VAL A 126 -2.05 -19.66 -4.00
C VAL A 126 -1.37 -19.25 -5.30
N LYS A 127 -1.98 -19.50 -6.46
CA LYS A 127 -1.47 -19.09 -7.77
C LYS A 127 -1.29 -17.57 -7.92
N ARG A 128 -2.13 -16.77 -7.27
CA ARG A 128 -2.03 -15.29 -7.29
C ARG A 128 -0.97 -14.77 -6.32
N VAL A 129 -0.72 -15.49 -5.24
CA VAL A 129 0.24 -15.10 -4.19
C VAL A 129 1.66 -15.54 -4.54
N TYR A 130 1.81 -16.72 -5.11
CA TYR A 130 3.08 -17.26 -5.60
C TYR A 130 3.02 -17.34 -7.12
N PRO A 131 3.08 -16.20 -7.84
CA PRO A 131 3.16 -16.24 -9.28
C PRO A 131 4.42 -17.04 -9.65
N GLN A 132 4.23 -18.14 -10.37
CA GLN A 132 5.32 -18.83 -11.04
C GLN A 132 6.04 -17.77 -11.87
N GLY A 133 7.36 -17.66 -11.69
CA GLY A 133 8.18 -16.67 -12.41
C GLY A 133 7.91 -16.73 -13.92
N PRO A 134 8.29 -15.68 -14.69
CA PRO A 134 8.04 -15.65 -16.12
C PRO A 134 8.51 -16.97 -16.73
N LYS A 135 7.60 -17.70 -17.39
CA LYS A 135 7.99 -18.83 -18.23
C LYS A 135 8.96 -18.24 -19.24
N ALA A 136 10.24 -18.60 -19.14
CA ALA A 136 11.21 -18.30 -20.18
C ALA A 136 10.63 -18.85 -21.48
N SER A 137 10.16 -17.94 -22.32
CA SER A 137 9.75 -18.22 -23.70
C SER A 137 10.98 -18.16 -24.59
#